data_AF-A0A937T282-F1
#
_entry.id   AF-A0A937T282-F1
#
_cell.length_a   1.000
_cell.length_b   1.000
_cell.length_c   1.000
_cell.angle_alpha   90.00
_cell.angle_beta   90.00
_cell.angle_gamma   90.00
#
_symmetry.space_group_name_H-M   'P 1'
#
loop_
_entity.id
_entity.type
_entity.pdbx_description
1 polymer ?
#
loop_
_entity_poly.entity_id
_entity_poly.type
_entity_poly.pdbx_seq_one_letter_code
_entity_poly.pdbx_strand_id
1 'polypeptide(L)'
;MRRCFFANCWAVALAAATFAFGQDRTGQEVNDTKTAEKLAREAFEEVFEIPDDAIVAVLEKNGMHGRFEVKVLLNRMPDGCFGTERKPTAWVKANGDVKLCVWRLDAPGKDLPEPSAIAQAFIFGKKKDPDTAIVLIRRWLEANRERDDYSVHFDDAYARLTWVYREAQRTDEMVETLESELAKAKNPKARYAIYQELARWYASEKQIEKAVECWELARDSMKDGTHAWFVTRRALPFREIGKLWLSVGKENQAVKYLEAFRDTEYVKGTLEVETAELLGDIYERRKEWGKAAALYKSVLTYDPSRAASPQYVERLLDGFRARLQRLPDNKKTD
;
A
#
# COMPACT_ATOMS: atom_id res chain seq x y z
N MET A 1 -14.93 33.88 33.68
CA MET A 1 -15.74 33.35 32.55
C MET A 1 -15.10 32.08 31.97
N ARG A 2 -15.28 30.91 32.60
CA ARG A 2 -14.73 29.61 32.14
C ARG A 2 -15.72 28.44 32.37
N ARG A 3 -17.02 28.66 32.15
CA ARG A 3 -18.06 27.63 32.36
C ARG A 3 -19.03 27.39 31.20
N CYS A 4 -18.87 28.02 30.04
CA CYS A 4 -19.82 27.88 28.93
C CYS A 4 -19.40 26.86 27.82
N PHE A 5 -18.23 26.23 27.90
CA PHE A 5 -17.73 25.41 26.78
C PHE A 5 -18.13 23.93 26.82
N PHE A 6 -18.49 23.38 27.98
CA PHE A 6 -18.85 21.95 28.08
C PHE A 6 -20.27 21.63 27.58
N ALA A 7 -21.18 22.61 27.53
CA ALA A 7 -22.56 22.39 27.08
C ALA A 7 -22.67 22.26 25.55
N ASN A 8 -21.84 22.98 24.79
CA ASN A 8 -21.84 22.90 23.32
C ASN A 8 -21.24 21.58 22.82
N CYS A 9 -20.28 20.99 23.54
CA CYS A 9 -19.77 19.64 23.25
C CYS A 9 -20.82 18.52 23.42
N TRP A 10 -21.89 18.74 24.20
CA TRP A 10 -23.01 17.80 24.33
C TRP A 10 -24.02 17.94 23.20
N ALA A 11 -24.24 19.16 22.68
CA ALA A 11 -25.03 19.37 21.47
C ALA A 11 -24.34 18.77 20.22
N VAL A 12 -23.01 18.86 20.16
CA VAL A 12 -22.13 18.20 19.16
C VAL A 12 -22.34 16.67 19.14
N ALA A 13 -22.59 16.05 20.30
CA ALA A 13 -22.85 14.61 20.39
C ALA A 13 -24.28 14.23 19.96
N LEU A 14 -25.25 15.14 20.06
CA LEU A 14 -26.67 14.88 19.80
C LEU A 14 -27.04 15.09 18.32
N ALA A 15 -26.46 16.08 17.65
CA ALA A 15 -26.65 16.30 16.20
C ALA A 15 -25.95 15.22 15.36
N ALA A 16 -24.80 14.71 15.83
CA ALA A 16 -24.13 13.58 15.20
C ALA A 16 -24.79 12.22 15.52
N ALA A 17 -25.66 12.14 16.55
CA ALA A 17 -26.30 10.90 16.98
C ALA A 17 -27.29 10.30 15.98
N THR A 18 -27.71 11.05 14.95
CA THR A 18 -28.65 10.54 13.93
C THR A 18 -27.96 9.78 12.80
N PHE A 19 -26.62 9.73 12.75
CA PHE A 19 -25.88 9.28 11.57
C PHE A 19 -25.24 7.89 11.66
N ALA A 20 -25.49 7.18 12.76
CA ALA A 20 -24.48 6.31 13.35
C ALA A 20 -24.56 4.83 12.94
N PHE A 21 -25.40 4.49 11.97
CA PHE A 21 -25.55 3.14 11.43
C PHE A 21 -25.35 3.08 9.91
N GLY A 22 -24.65 4.08 9.37
CA GLY A 22 -24.73 4.35 7.93
C GLY A 22 -26.20 4.55 7.60
N GLN A 23 -26.91 5.42 8.32
CA GLN A 23 -28.30 5.76 8.09
C GLN A 23 -28.46 7.28 8.13
N ASP A 24 -29.35 7.84 7.31
CA ASP A 24 -29.62 9.28 7.26
C ASP A 24 -30.53 9.74 8.42
N ARG A 25 -30.95 11.01 8.43
CA ARG A 25 -31.85 11.57 9.46
C ARG A 25 -33.21 10.87 9.54
N THR A 26 -33.57 10.09 8.52
CA THR A 26 -34.81 9.31 8.46
C THR A 26 -34.61 7.86 8.88
N GLY A 27 -33.38 7.44 9.19
CA GLY A 27 -33.03 6.06 9.53
C GLY A 27 -32.80 5.18 8.30
N GLN A 28 -32.59 5.76 7.11
CA GLN A 28 -32.40 5.00 5.88
C GLN A 28 -30.92 4.79 5.57
N GLU A 29 -30.51 3.56 5.21
CA GLU A 29 -29.09 3.24 5.01
C GLU A 29 -28.39 4.10 3.93
N VAL A 30 -27.27 4.71 4.31
CA VAL A 30 -26.32 5.47 3.51
C VAL A 30 -25.24 4.52 3.03
N ASN A 31 -25.44 4.01 1.82
CA ASN A 31 -24.56 3.02 1.20
C ASN A 31 -23.62 3.62 0.15
N ASP A 32 -23.56 4.95 0.06
CA ASP A 32 -22.70 5.65 -0.90
C ASP A 32 -21.91 6.80 -0.26
N THR A 33 -20.71 7.01 -0.79
CA THR A 33 -19.74 7.99 -0.28
C THR A 33 -20.17 9.43 -0.49
N LYS A 34 -20.97 9.75 -1.52
CA LYS A 34 -21.43 11.13 -1.79
C LYS A 34 -22.47 11.57 -0.77
N THR A 35 -23.41 10.69 -0.44
CA THR A 35 -24.42 10.92 0.58
C THR A 35 -23.74 11.03 1.95
N ALA A 36 -22.78 10.15 2.26
CA ALA A 36 -21.97 10.26 3.48
C ALA A 36 -21.18 11.58 3.57
N GLU A 37 -20.56 12.04 2.48
CA GLU A 37 -19.85 13.33 2.42
C GLU A 37 -20.78 14.52 2.63
N LYS A 38 -21.93 14.55 1.92
CA LYS A 38 -22.94 15.60 2.05
C LYS A 38 -23.41 15.72 3.50
N LEU A 39 -23.78 14.59 4.10
CA LEU A 39 -24.33 14.57 5.45
C LEU A 39 -23.26 14.87 6.51
N ALA A 40 -22.01 14.46 6.29
CA ALA A 40 -20.90 14.88 7.13
C ALA A 40 -20.65 16.40 7.08
N ARG A 41 -20.80 17.01 5.89
CA ARG A 41 -20.71 18.46 5.71
C ARG A 41 -21.87 19.18 6.41
N GLU A 42 -23.11 18.73 6.22
CA GLU A 42 -24.29 19.29 6.90
C GLU A 42 -24.16 19.20 8.43
N ALA A 43 -23.73 18.04 8.95
CA ALA A 43 -23.53 17.83 10.39
C ALA A 43 -22.41 18.71 10.95
N PHE A 44 -21.41 19.05 10.16
CA PHE A 44 -20.39 20.01 10.55
C PHE A 44 -20.89 21.44 10.54
N GLU A 45 -21.59 21.84 9.48
CA GLU A 45 -22.13 23.20 9.28
C GLU A 45 -23.11 23.59 10.41
N GLU A 46 -23.77 22.61 11.04
CA GLU A 46 -24.60 22.81 12.24
C GLU A 46 -23.80 23.18 13.50
N VAL A 47 -22.51 22.88 13.54
CA VAL A 47 -21.66 23.02 14.73
C VAL A 47 -20.61 24.11 14.54
N PHE A 48 -20.05 24.20 13.34
CA PHE A 48 -19.01 25.14 12.95
C PHE A 48 -19.29 25.63 11.54
N GLU A 49 -19.03 26.91 11.28
CA GLU A 49 -18.92 27.38 9.90
C GLU A 49 -17.70 26.68 9.27
N ILE A 50 -17.95 25.71 8.39
CA ILE A 50 -16.87 25.10 7.62
C ILE A 50 -16.41 26.14 6.60
N PRO A 51 -15.13 26.55 6.61
CA PRO A 51 -14.63 27.41 5.56
C PRO A 51 -14.90 26.79 4.19
N ASP A 52 -15.28 27.60 3.21
CA ASP A 52 -15.54 27.13 1.84
C ASP A 52 -14.33 26.38 1.23
N ASP A 53 -13.12 26.63 1.74
CA ASP A 53 -11.88 25.99 1.33
C ASP A 53 -11.52 24.70 2.09
N ALA A 54 -12.37 24.22 3.01
CA ALA A 54 -12.17 22.97 3.71
C ALA A 54 -12.33 21.75 2.80
N ILE A 55 -11.43 20.77 2.95
CA ILE A 55 -11.51 19.51 2.21
C ILE A 55 -12.04 18.42 3.14
N VAL A 56 -13.23 17.90 2.83
CA VAL A 56 -13.84 16.77 3.52
C VAL A 56 -13.54 15.50 2.73
N ALA A 57 -12.78 14.58 3.32
CA ALA A 57 -12.48 13.27 2.75
C ALA A 57 -13.18 12.19 3.57
N VAL A 58 -13.99 11.36 2.90
CA VAL A 58 -14.64 10.20 3.54
C VAL A 58 -13.89 8.94 3.13
N LEU A 59 -13.39 8.20 4.11
CA LEU A 59 -12.68 6.94 3.91
C LEU A 59 -13.56 5.79 4.39
N GLU A 60 -13.89 4.85 3.50
CA GLU A 60 -14.46 3.58 3.95
C GLU A 60 -13.35 2.79 4.67
N LYS A 61 -13.65 2.29 5.87
CA LYS A 61 -12.67 1.56 6.65
C LYS A 61 -12.53 0.16 6.08
N ASN A 62 -11.35 -0.15 5.53
CA ASN A 62 -11.03 -1.45 4.94
C ASN A 62 -11.56 -2.62 5.80
N GLY A 63 -12.43 -3.45 5.19
CA GLY A 63 -12.98 -4.67 5.81
C GLY A 63 -14.21 -4.45 6.71
N MET A 64 -14.78 -3.25 6.79
CA MET A 64 -16.00 -2.96 7.55
C MET A 64 -16.99 -2.17 6.69
N HIS A 65 -17.83 -2.87 5.92
CA HIS A 65 -18.90 -2.25 5.15
C HIS A 65 -19.80 -1.38 6.04
N GLY A 66 -20.13 -0.17 5.56
CA GLY A 66 -20.96 0.80 6.27
C GLY A 66 -20.24 1.61 7.36
N ARG A 67 -18.92 1.42 7.55
CA ARG A 67 -18.14 2.27 8.47
C ARG A 67 -17.26 3.24 7.71
N PHE A 68 -17.56 4.52 7.90
CA PHE A 68 -16.83 5.62 7.29
C PHE A 68 -16.02 6.39 8.35
N GLU A 69 -14.75 6.65 8.05
CA GLU A 69 -13.93 7.65 8.73
C GLU A 69 -14.01 8.94 7.94
N VAL A 70 -14.56 10.00 8.55
CA VAL A 70 -14.60 11.32 7.92
C VAL A 70 -13.37 12.09 8.38
N LYS A 71 -12.54 12.53 7.44
CA LYS A 71 -11.38 13.38 7.68
C LYS A 71 -11.67 14.76 7.13
N VAL A 72 -11.53 15.79 7.96
CA VAL A 72 -11.68 17.18 7.51
C VAL A 72 -10.32 17.85 7.58
N LEU A 73 -9.83 18.30 6.43
CA LEU A 73 -8.57 19.02 6.31
C LEU A 73 -8.89 20.50 6.18
N LEU A 74 -8.34 21.29 7.10
CA LEU A 74 -8.53 22.73 7.14
C LEU A 74 -7.19 23.41 6.86
N ASN A 75 -7.20 24.39 5.95
CA ASN A 75 -6.04 25.27 5.73
C ASN A 75 -5.75 26.14 6.95
N ARG A 76 -6.80 26.59 7.63
CA ARG A 76 -6.72 27.38 8.86
C ARG A 76 -7.77 26.88 9.85
N MET A 77 -7.37 26.69 11.11
CA MET A 77 -8.33 26.32 12.15
C MET A 77 -9.22 27.52 12.49
N PRO A 78 -10.54 27.31 12.64
CA PRO A 78 -11.42 28.29 13.23
C PRO A 78 -10.95 28.67 14.64
N ASP A 79 -11.14 29.94 15.00
CA ASP A 79 -10.82 30.43 16.34
C ASP A 79 -11.64 29.65 17.39
N GLY A 80 -10.95 29.09 18.40
CA GLY A 80 -11.58 28.32 19.49
C GLY A 80 -11.46 26.79 19.39
N CYS A 81 -10.95 26.24 18.28
CA CYS A 81 -10.65 24.82 18.17
C CYS A 81 -9.25 24.51 18.72
N PHE A 82 -9.16 23.91 19.92
CA PHE A 82 -7.91 23.42 20.51
C PHE A 82 -8.00 21.93 20.81
N GLY A 83 -7.09 21.15 20.21
CA GLY A 83 -6.82 19.77 20.61
C GLY A 83 -5.45 19.71 21.29
N THR A 84 -5.41 19.20 22.51
CA THR A 84 -4.20 19.21 23.36
C THR A 84 -3.37 17.94 23.27
N GLU A 85 -3.67 17.00 22.37
CA GLU A 85 -2.97 15.72 22.30
C GLU A 85 -2.60 15.30 20.87
N ARG A 86 -1.60 14.40 20.79
CA ARG A 86 -0.93 13.77 19.64
C ARG A 86 -1.86 12.97 18.68
N LYS A 87 -3.12 13.37 18.56
CA LYS A 87 -4.21 12.71 17.84
C LYS A 87 -5.00 13.76 17.05
N PRO A 88 -5.81 13.37 16.06
CA PRO A 88 -6.69 14.29 15.33
C PRO A 88 -7.36 15.29 16.28
N THR A 89 -7.39 16.55 15.86
CA THR A 89 -7.55 17.70 16.77
C THR A 89 -8.92 17.74 17.46
N ALA A 90 -9.87 16.95 16.97
CA ALA A 90 -11.10 16.59 17.66
C ALA A 90 -11.49 15.16 17.29
N TRP A 91 -11.98 14.39 18.27
CA TRP A 91 -12.80 13.20 18.03
C TRP A 91 -14.22 13.55 18.49
N VAL A 92 -15.17 13.62 17.58
CA VAL A 92 -16.59 13.65 17.98
C VAL A 92 -17.05 12.21 18.02
N LYS A 93 -17.32 11.69 19.22
CA LYS A 93 -17.97 10.40 19.39
C LYS A 93 -19.47 10.60 19.20
N ALA A 94 -19.91 10.54 17.97
CA ALA A 94 -21.31 10.29 17.64
C ALA A 94 -21.66 8.86 18.08
N ASN A 95 -22.87 8.63 18.62
CA ASN A 95 -23.26 7.31 19.12
C ASN A 95 -23.40 6.27 18.00
N GLY A 96 -22.28 5.70 17.56
CA GLY A 96 -22.12 4.71 16.49
C GLY A 96 -20.96 5.15 15.59
N ASP A 97 -19.79 4.57 15.87
CA ASP A 97 -18.50 4.44 15.14
C ASP A 97 -17.99 5.46 14.10
N VAL A 98 -18.66 6.58 13.82
CA VAL A 98 -18.14 7.63 12.95
C VAL A 98 -17.09 8.41 13.72
N LYS A 99 -15.86 8.34 13.20
CA LYS A 99 -14.68 8.99 13.74
C LYS A 99 -14.34 10.16 12.84
N LEU A 100 -14.54 11.36 13.36
CA LEU A 100 -14.11 12.58 12.71
C LEU A 100 -12.65 12.86 13.07
N CYS A 101 -11.80 13.07 12.06
CA CYS A 101 -10.40 13.44 12.24
C CYS A 101 -10.13 14.79 11.57
N VAL A 102 -9.98 15.85 12.37
CA VAL A 102 -9.56 17.17 11.86
C VAL A 102 -8.03 17.26 11.89
N TRP A 103 -7.44 17.69 10.77
CA TRP A 103 -5.99 17.88 10.65
C TRP A 103 -5.65 19.33 10.31
N ARG A 104 -4.59 19.81 10.94
CA ARG A 104 -3.98 21.11 10.67
C ARG A 104 -2.90 20.97 9.61
N LEU A 105 -3.10 21.57 8.44
CA LEU A 105 -2.09 21.54 7.36
C LEU A 105 -0.87 22.42 7.67
N ASP A 106 -1.00 23.34 8.61
CA ASP A 106 0.08 24.19 9.12
C ASP A 106 0.84 23.56 10.31
N ALA A 107 0.45 22.37 10.77
CA ALA A 107 1.09 21.73 11.91
C ALA A 107 2.53 21.31 11.62
N PRO A 108 3.43 21.33 12.64
CA PRO A 108 4.78 20.81 12.49
C PRO A 108 4.74 19.33 12.11
N GLY A 109 5.61 18.92 11.19
CA GLY A 109 5.33 17.79 10.28
C GLY A 109 5.06 16.41 10.89
N LYS A 110 5.34 16.17 12.17
CA LYS A 110 4.94 14.92 12.86
C LYS A 110 3.43 14.82 13.10
N ASP A 111 2.72 15.94 13.04
CA ASP A 111 1.28 16.05 13.27
C ASP A 111 0.52 16.21 11.93
N LEU A 112 1.19 16.05 10.79
CA LEU A 112 0.55 16.00 9.47
C LEU A 112 -0.22 14.69 9.28
N PRO A 113 -1.30 14.69 8.49
CA PRO A 113 -1.99 13.46 8.12
C PRO A 113 -1.05 12.49 7.40
N GLU A 114 -1.34 11.19 7.51
CA GLU A 114 -0.62 10.16 6.76
C GLU A 114 -0.67 10.45 5.24
N PRO A 115 0.40 10.12 4.49
CA PRO A 115 0.50 10.39 3.05
C PRO A 115 -0.68 9.86 2.23
N SER A 116 -1.23 8.70 2.60
CA SER A 116 -2.45 8.15 1.97
C SER A 116 -3.67 9.06 2.14
N ALA A 117 -3.86 9.67 3.31
CA ALA A 117 -4.95 10.60 3.56
C ALA A 117 -4.75 11.92 2.78
N ILE A 118 -3.51 12.42 2.73
CA ILE A 118 -3.16 13.58 1.91
C ILE A 118 -3.47 13.29 0.43
N ALA A 119 -2.94 12.20 -0.11
CA ALA A 119 -3.12 11.86 -1.52
C ALA A 119 -4.61 11.63 -1.86
N GLN A 120 -5.38 11.01 -0.97
CA GLN A 120 -6.82 10.82 -1.19
C GLN A 120 -7.55 12.16 -1.28
N ALA A 121 -7.29 13.08 -0.35
CA ALA A 121 -7.98 14.35 -0.27
C ALA A 121 -7.71 15.25 -1.49
N PHE A 122 -6.47 15.25 -1.97
CA PHE A 122 -6.03 16.20 -2.99
C PHE A 122 -6.02 15.62 -4.41
N ILE A 123 -6.01 14.30 -4.59
CA ILE A 123 -6.10 13.71 -5.93
C ILE A 123 -7.52 13.24 -6.27
N PHE A 124 -8.24 12.68 -5.31
CA PHE A 124 -9.61 12.19 -5.52
C PHE A 124 -10.68 13.14 -4.97
N GLY A 125 -10.28 14.26 -4.35
CA GLY A 125 -11.20 15.30 -3.92
C GLY A 125 -11.86 16.03 -5.09
N LYS A 126 -12.91 16.81 -4.78
CA LYS A 126 -13.67 17.58 -5.78
C LYS A 126 -12.82 18.50 -6.65
N LYS A 127 -11.75 19.07 -6.06
CA LYS A 127 -10.76 19.88 -6.76
C LYS A 127 -9.42 19.16 -6.68
N LYS A 128 -9.05 18.47 -7.76
CA LYS A 128 -7.74 17.83 -7.88
C LYS A 128 -6.64 18.90 -7.80
N ASP A 129 -5.74 18.75 -6.84
CA ASP A 129 -4.64 19.67 -6.56
C ASP A 129 -3.39 18.86 -6.17
N PRO A 130 -2.69 18.30 -7.17
CA PRO A 130 -1.52 17.48 -6.92
C PRO A 130 -0.35 18.28 -6.34
N ASP A 131 -0.28 19.60 -6.57
CA ASP A 131 0.82 20.44 -6.08
C ASP A 131 0.78 20.55 -4.56
N THR A 132 -0.41 20.79 -4.00
CA THR A 132 -0.60 20.80 -2.55
C THR A 132 -0.31 19.42 -1.96
N ALA A 133 -0.73 18.34 -2.62
CA ALA A 133 -0.43 16.98 -2.18
C ALA A 133 1.09 16.71 -2.10
N ILE A 134 1.85 17.09 -3.14
CA ILE A 134 3.32 16.96 -3.18
C ILE A 134 3.94 17.71 -2.01
N VAL A 135 3.57 18.98 -1.81
CA VAL A 135 4.12 19.81 -0.74
C VAL A 135 3.87 19.18 0.63
N LEU A 136 2.64 18.74 0.90
CA LEU A 136 2.28 18.16 2.19
C LEU A 136 2.96 16.81 2.45
N ILE A 137 3.02 15.92 1.45
CA ILE A 137 3.71 14.64 1.61
C ILE A 137 5.21 14.86 1.82
N ARG A 138 5.83 15.81 1.11
CA ARG A 138 7.26 16.13 1.31
C ARG A 138 7.54 16.69 2.71
N ARG A 139 6.68 17.56 3.24
CA ARG A 139 6.79 18.05 4.62
C ARG A 139 6.63 16.93 5.64
N TRP A 140 5.72 15.99 5.38
CA TRP A 140 5.58 14.79 6.21
C TRP A 140 6.86 13.95 6.18
N LEU A 141 7.43 13.69 4.99
CA LEU A 141 8.67 12.94 4.83
C LEU A 141 9.84 13.61 5.56
N GLU A 142 10.00 14.92 5.41
CA GLU A 142 11.05 15.68 6.09
C GLU A 142 10.98 15.55 7.61
N ALA A 143 9.79 15.65 8.19
CA ALA A 143 9.59 15.55 9.63
C ALA A 143 9.74 14.11 10.18
N ASN A 144 9.59 13.10 9.33
CA ASN A 144 9.63 11.70 9.73
C ASN A 144 10.91 10.96 9.29
N ARG A 145 11.77 11.56 8.45
CA ARG A 145 12.92 10.90 7.79
C ARG A 145 13.86 10.13 8.73
N GLU A 146 14.11 10.69 9.91
CA GLU A 146 15.04 10.13 10.90
C GLU A 146 14.34 9.28 11.98
N ARG A 147 13.01 9.15 11.94
CA ARG A 147 12.28 8.32 12.89
C ARG A 147 12.52 6.85 12.58
N ASP A 148 12.88 6.07 13.60
CA ASP A 148 13.03 4.61 13.48
C ASP A 148 11.90 3.81 14.17
N ASP A 149 10.81 4.47 14.52
CA ASP A 149 9.65 3.72 15.01
C ASP A 149 8.91 2.98 13.88
N TYR A 150 8.09 2.01 14.26
CA TYR A 150 7.30 1.19 13.33
C TYR A 150 6.03 1.88 12.84
N SER A 151 5.69 3.06 13.36
CA SER A 151 4.49 3.80 12.95
C SER A 151 4.69 4.56 11.64
N VAL A 152 5.94 4.78 11.23
CA VAL A 152 6.27 5.49 9.99
C VAL A 152 6.31 4.49 8.82
N HIS A 153 5.30 4.57 7.96
CA HIS A 153 5.17 3.72 6.77
C HIS A 153 5.79 4.39 5.54
N PHE A 154 7.12 4.43 5.47
CA PHE A 154 7.83 5.02 4.32
C PHE A 154 7.44 4.42 2.97
N ASP A 155 7.13 3.12 2.92
CA ASP A 155 6.68 2.44 1.71
C ASP A 155 5.39 3.07 1.16
N ASP A 156 4.40 3.38 2.02
CA ASP A 156 3.18 4.10 1.60
C ASP A 156 3.54 5.55 1.23
N ALA A 157 4.35 6.23 2.05
CA ALA A 157 4.70 7.62 1.82
C ALA A 157 5.31 7.89 0.44
N TYR A 158 6.35 7.14 0.07
CA TYR A 158 7.01 7.31 -1.22
C TYR A 158 6.16 6.78 -2.38
N ALA A 159 5.38 5.70 -2.20
CA ALA A 159 4.44 5.24 -3.22
C ALA A 159 3.37 6.29 -3.53
N ARG A 160 2.82 6.96 -2.50
CA ARG A 160 1.85 8.06 -2.65
C ARG A 160 2.47 9.28 -3.31
N LEU A 161 3.68 9.66 -2.92
CA LEU A 161 4.41 10.76 -3.56
C LEU A 161 4.61 10.48 -5.05
N THR A 162 5.12 9.30 -5.40
CA THR A 162 5.34 8.83 -6.78
C THR A 162 4.04 8.85 -7.59
N TRP A 163 2.94 8.37 -7.00
CA TRP A 163 1.64 8.39 -7.64
C TRP A 163 1.14 9.82 -7.91
N VAL A 164 1.21 10.70 -6.90
CA VAL A 164 0.81 12.12 -7.04
C VAL A 164 1.62 12.81 -8.15
N TYR A 165 2.93 12.58 -8.24
CA TYR A 165 3.76 13.12 -9.32
C TYR A 165 3.33 12.62 -10.71
N ARG A 166 2.98 11.33 -10.84
CA ARG A 166 2.46 10.76 -12.10
C ARG A 166 1.13 11.38 -12.49
N GLU A 167 0.24 11.57 -11.52
CA GLU A 167 -1.05 12.24 -11.72
C GLU A 167 -0.91 13.71 -12.12
N ALA A 168 0.22 14.34 -11.79
CA ALA A 168 0.61 15.68 -12.20
C ALA A 168 1.42 15.69 -13.51
N GLN A 169 1.72 14.53 -14.10
CA GLN A 169 2.59 14.38 -15.28
C GLN A 169 4.01 14.99 -15.09
N ARG A 170 4.53 14.97 -13.86
CA ARG A 170 5.83 15.54 -13.46
C ARG A 170 6.84 14.43 -13.10
N THR A 171 7.05 13.49 -14.02
CA THR A 171 7.87 12.29 -13.75
C THR A 171 9.36 12.58 -13.62
N ASP A 172 9.88 13.59 -14.33
CA ASP A 172 11.30 13.95 -14.20
C ASP A 172 11.60 14.50 -12.81
N GLU A 173 10.76 15.42 -12.33
CA GLU A 173 10.86 15.97 -10.98
C GLU A 173 10.65 14.91 -9.90
N MET A 174 9.80 13.91 -10.16
CA MET A 174 9.63 12.77 -9.25
C MET A 174 10.96 12.03 -9.04
N VAL A 175 11.70 11.74 -10.12
CA VAL A 175 13.00 11.06 -10.04
C VAL A 175 14.01 11.93 -9.31
N GLU A 176 14.15 13.20 -9.69
CA GLU A 176 15.04 14.15 -9.02
C GLU A 176 14.72 14.27 -7.51
N THR A 177 13.43 14.27 -7.16
CA THR A 177 12.98 14.32 -5.77
C THR A 177 13.35 13.04 -5.04
N LEU A 178 13.12 11.86 -5.61
CA LEU A 178 13.49 10.59 -5.01
C LEU A 178 15.01 10.47 -4.81
N GLU A 179 15.82 10.88 -5.79
CA GLU A 179 17.28 10.89 -5.69
C GLU A 179 17.77 11.89 -4.62
N SER A 180 17.16 13.08 -4.55
CA SER A 180 17.44 14.07 -3.50
C SER A 180 17.09 13.53 -2.10
N GLU A 181 15.95 12.84 -1.96
CA GLU A 181 15.56 12.22 -0.69
C GLU A 181 16.47 11.06 -0.32
N LEU A 182 16.93 10.27 -1.30
CA LEU A 182 17.87 9.18 -1.07
C LEU A 182 19.21 9.68 -0.51
N ALA A 183 19.71 10.79 -1.04
CA ALA A 183 20.94 11.42 -0.57
C ALA A 183 20.85 11.89 0.89
N LYS A 184 19.64 12.22 1.36
CA LYS A 184 19.38 12.68 2.73
C LYS A 184 19.02 11.53 3.68
N ALA A 185 18.48 10.43 3.17
CA ALA A 185 17.94 9.34 3.97
C ALA A 185 19.04 8.51 4.64
N LYS A 186 19.11 8.58 5.97
CA LYS A 186 19.94 7.69 6.81
C LYS A 186 19.16 6.46 7.27
N ASN A 187 17.84 6.57 7.45
CA ASN A 187 17.01 5.46 7.89
C ASN A 187 16.97 4.34 6.82
N PRO A 188 17.33 3.10 7.16
CA PRO A 188 17.27 1.95 6.25
C PRO A 188 15.90 1.71 5.58
N LYS A 189 14.81 1.92 6.34
CA LYS A 189 13.43 1.80 5.87
C LYS A 189 13.10 2.82 4.80
N ALA A 190 13.50 4.07 5.02
CA ALA A 190 13.32 5.14 4.03
C ALA A 190 14.14 4.86 2.76
N ARG A 191 15.41 4.46 2.90
CA ARG A 191 16.26 4.10 1.75
C ARG A 191 15.66 2.97 0.92
N TYR A 192 15.18 1.90 1.58
CA TYR A 192 14.49 0.81 0.91
C TYR A 192 13.28 1.28 0.10
N ALA A 193 12.40 2.08 0.72
CA ALA A 193 11.19 2.58 0.08
C ALA A 193 11.51 3.43 -1.15
N ILE A 194 12.53 4.31 -1.06
CA ILE A 194 12.96 5.14 -2.18
C ILE A 194 13.52 4.28 -3.32
N TYR A 195 14.42 3.33 -3.01
CA TYR A 195 14.97 2.43 -4.02
C TYR A 195 13.89 1.58 -4.69
N GLN A 196 12.86 1.15 -3.94
CA GLN A 196 11.72 0.42 -4.48
C GLN A 196 10.95 1.25 -5.52
N GLU A 197 10.68 2.54 -5.24
CA GLU A 197 9.98 3.39 -6.20
C GLU A 197 10.84 3.73 -7.42
N LEU A 198 12.14 4.00 -7.23
CA LEU A 198 13.09 4.17 -8.33
C LEU A 198 13.18 2.90 -9.20
N ALA A 199 13.24 1.72 -8.58
CA ALA A 199 13.28 0.45 -9.30
C ALA A 199 12.03 0.24 -10.17
N ARG A 200 10.84 0.52 -9.61
CA ARG A 200 9.58 0.44 -10.36
C ARG A 200 9.52 1.44 -11.51
N TRP A 201 10.04 2.65 -11.30
CA TRP A 201 10.14 3.66 -12.35
C TRP A 201 11.09 3.22 -13.47
N TYR A 202 12.32 2.81 -13.13
CA TYR A 202 13.27 2.33 -14.14
C TYR A 202 12.75 1.11 -14.90
N ALA A 203 11.99 0.23 -14.22
CA ALA A 203 11.33 -0.89 -14.87
C ALA A 203 10.25 -0.44 -15.87
N SER A 204 9.44 0.57 -15.55
CA SER A 204 8.44 1.10 -16.49
C SER A 204 9.09 1.77 -17.70
N GLU A 205 10.25 2.39 -17.50
CA GLU A 205 11.08 2.97 -18.57
C GLU A 205 11.93 1.92 -19.33
N LYS A 206 11.70 0.62 -19.08
CA LYS A 206 12.45 -0.51 -19.68
C LYS A 206 13.97 -0.45 -19.43
N GLN A 207 14.42 0.31 -18.43
CA GLN A 207 15.81 0.38 -17.97
C GLN A 207 16.07 -0.74 -16.95
N ILE A 208 16.03 -1.98 -17.43
CA ILE A 208 16.01 -3.18 -16.58
C ILE A 208 17.24 -3.28 -15.68
N GLU A 209 18.43 -3.01 -16.21
CA GLU A 209 19.67 -3.07 -15.44
C GLU A 209 19.67 -2.08 -14.26
N LYS A 210 19.19 -0.84 -14.46
CA LYS A 210 19.05 0.16 -13.38
C LYS A 210 17.97 -0.23 -12.37
N ALA A 211 16.87 -0.81 -12.85
CA ALA A 211 15.81 -1.31 -11.97
C ALA A 211 16.34 -2.43 -11.06
N VAL A 212 17.14 -3.35 -11.61
CA VAL A 212 17.80 -4.42 -10.85
C VAL A 212 18.77 -3.84 -9.83
N GLU A 213 19.63 -2.89 -10.23
CA GLU A 213 20.55 -2.22 -9.31
C GLU A 213 19.80 -1.58 -8.13
N CYS A 214 18.70 -0.86 -8.40
CA CYS A 214 17.88 -0.26 -7.35
C CYS A 214 17.30 -1.32 -6.39
N TRP A 215 16.81 -2.46 -6.90
CA TRP A 215 16.32 -3.54 -6.04
C TRP A 215 17.42 -4.17 -5.19
N GLU A 216 18.64 -4.32 -5.73
CA GLU A 216 19.78 -4.82 -4.95
C GLU A 216 20.17 -3.84 -3.83
N LEU A 217 20.19 -2.54 -4.14
CA LEU A 217 20.43 -1.50 -3.13
C LEU A 217 19.30 -1.42 -2.09
N ALA A 218 18.05 -1.66 -2.49
CA ALA A 218 16.92 -1.79 -1.56
C ALA A 218 17.15 -2.95 -0.59
N ARG A 219 17.47 -4.15 -1.11
CA ARG A 219 17.80 -5.33 -0.31
C ARG A 219 18.92 -5.05 0.68
N ASP A 220 20.01 -4.46 0.20
CA ASP A 220 21.22 -4.24 0.98
C ASP A 220 21.00 -3.18 2.07
N SER A 221 20.08 -2.22 1.84
CA SER A 221 19.63 -1.29 2.88
C SER A 221 19.01 -2.03 4.08
N MET A 222 18.44 -3.22 3.88
CA MET A 222 17.80 -4.00 4.96
C MET A 222 18.71 -5.06 5.61
N LYS A 223 20.00 -5.12 5.25
CA LYS A 223 20.89 -6.25 5.61
C LYS A 223 21.17 -6.42 7.12
N ASP A 224 21.12 -5.32 7.88
CA ASP A 224 21.49 -5.33 9.30
C ASP A 224 20.29 -5.50 10.24
N GLY A 225 19.06 -5.41 9.72
CA GLY A 225 17.85 -5.54 10.54
C GLY A 225 17.49 -7.00 10.80
N THR A 226 17.19 -7.34 12.06
CA THR A 226 16.84 -8.73 12.47
C THR A 226 15.34 -8.93 12.68
N HIS A 227 14.57 -7.86 12.81
CA HIS A 227 13.12 -7.95 12.98
C HIS A 227 12.44 -8.54 11.72
N ALA A 228 11.34 -9.30 11.91
CA ALA A 228 10.64 -10.01 10.83
C ALA A 228 10.29 -9.11 9.63
N TRP A 229 9.99 -7.84 9.88
CA TRP A 229 9.76 -6.84 8.84
C TRP A 229 11.00 -6.64 7.93
N PHE A 230 12.21 -6.56 8.50
CA PHE A 230 13.45 -6.44 7.72
C PHE A 230 13.76 -7.74 6.97
N VAL A 231 13.55 -8.90 7.59
CA VAL A 231 13.74 -10.21 6.95
C VAL A 231 12.86 -10.33 5.69
N THR A 232 11.59 -9.93 5.82
CA THR A 232 10.64 -9.90 4.70
C THR A 232 11.09 -8.92 3.62
N ARG A 233 11.39 -7.67 3.99
CA ARG A 233 11.79 -6.61 3.03
C ARG A 233 13.14 -6.89 2.37
N ARG A 234 14.03 -7.68 2.98
CA ARG A 234 15.26 -8.19 2.37
C ARG A 234 15.00 -9.31 1.37
N ALA A 235 13.96 -10.11 1.57
CA ALA A 235 13.62 -11.19 0.65
C ALA A 235 12.96 -10.68 -0.64
N LEU A 236 11.97 -9.77 -0.54
CA LEU A 236 11.16 -9.34 -1.68
C LEU A 236 11.95 -8.88 -2.92
N PRO A 237 13.06 -8.13 -2.82
CA PRO A 237 13.85 -7.72 -3.98
C PRO A 237 14.33 -8.90 -4.85
N PHE A 238 14.61 -10.07 -4.27
CA PHE A 238 14.97 -11.25 -5.08
C PHE A 238 13.85 -11.63 -6.05
N ARG A 239 12.60 -11.65 -5.58
CA ARG A 239 11.44 -11.95 -6.42
C ARG A 239 11.27 -10.91 -7.52
N GLU A 240 11.33 -9.63 -7.17
CA GLU A 240 11.15 -8.55 -8.13
C GLU A 240 12.24 -8.53 -9.20
N ILE A 241 13.51 -8.75 -8.83
CA ILE A 241 14.61 -8.90 -9.80
C ILE A 241 14.39 -10.12 -10.71
N GLY A 242 13.94 -11.25 -10.14
CA GLY A 242 13.59 -12.45 -10.91
C GLY A 242 12.55 -12.17 -11.99
N LYS A 243 11.48 -11.44 -11.63
CA LYS A 243 10.41 -11.02 -12.56
C LYS A 243 10.94 -10.07 -13.64
N LEU A 244 11.81 -9.13 -13.29
CA LEU A 244 12.44 -8.22 -14.25
C LEU A 244 13.28 -8.98 -15.28
N TRP A 245 14.11 -9.93 -14.86
CA TRP A 245 14.90 -10.73 -15.79
C TRP A 245 14.05 -11.62 -16.69
N LEU A 246 12.97 -12.17 -16.14
CA LEU A 246 12.02 -12.95 -16.93
C LEU A 246 11.36 -12.08 -18.01
N SER A 247 11.04 -10.82 -17.71
CA SER A 247 10.42 -9.89 -18.67
C SER A 247 11.27 -9.59 -19.91
N VAL A 248 12.59 -9.79 -19.83
CA VAL A 248 13.54 -9.63 -20.96
C VAL A 248 14.09 -10.96 -21.48
N GLY A 249 13.47 -12.09 -21.12
CA GLY A 249 13.87 -13.42 -21.58
C GLY A 249 15.22 -13.92 -21.00
N LYS A 250 15.78 -13.25 -20.00
CA LYS A 250 17.03 -13.65 -19.32
C LYS A 250 16.72 -14.70 -18.24
N GLU A 251 16.27 -15.87 -18.67
CA GLU A 251 15.75 -16.91 -17.76
C GLU A 251 16.79 -17.41 -16.74
N ASN A 252 18.06 -17.54 -17.11
CA ASN A 252 19.10 -18.01 -16.18
C ASN A 252 19.27 -17.07 -14.99
N GLN A 253 19.24 -15.77 -15.26
CA GLN A 253 19.25 -14.75 -14.23
C GLN A 253 17.96 -14.80 -13.42
N ALA A 254 16.79 -14.93 -14.06
CA ALA A 254 15.52 -15.06 -13.36
C ALA A 254 15.53 -16.23 -12.36
N VAL A 255 15.93 -17.44 -12.80
CA VAL A 255 16.03 -18.63 -11.93
C VAL A 255 16.95 -18.38 -10.74
N LYS A 256 18.14 -17.81 -10.97
CA LYS A 256 19.09 -17.49 -9.88
C LYS A 256 18.43 -16.68 -8.76
N TYR A 257 17.71 -15.61 -9.09
CA TYR A 257 17.09 -14.75 -8.08
C TYR A 257 15.84 -15.37 -7.46
N LEU A 258 15.00 -16.05 -8.27
CA LEU A 258 13.78 -16.70 -7.75
C LEU A 258 14.11 -17.90 -6.83
N GLU A 259 15.16 -18.66 -7.10
CA GLU A 259 15.64 -19.69 -6.17
C GLU A 259 16.22 -19.08 -4.90
N ALA A 260 17.04 -18.03 -5.04
CA ALA A 260 17.56 -17.30 -3.87
C ALA A 260 16.43 -16.75 -2.99
N PHE A 261 15.31 -16.29 -3.57
CA PHE A 261 14.13 -15.87 -2.82
C PHE A 261 13.54 -17.02 -1.98
N ARG A 262 13.42 -18.22 -2.55
CA ARG A 262 12.90 -19.41 -1.86
C ARG A 262 13.79 -19.88 -0.72
N ASP A 263 15.09 -19.63 -0.81
CA ASP A 263 16.06 -19.99 0.22
C ASP A 263 16.13 -18.98 1.38
N THR A 264 15.39 -17.86 1.30
CA THR A 264 15.34 -16.86 2.37
C THR A 264 14.59 -17.38 3.60
N GLU A 265 14.96 -16.90 4.78
CA GLU A 265 14.26 -17.21 6.05
C GLU A 265 12.78 -16.81 6.02
N TYR A 266 12.43 -15.77 5.26
CA TYR A 266 11.04 -15.34 5.05
C TYR A 266 10.19 -16.42 4.39
N VAL A 267 10.73 -17.09 3.38
CA VAL A 267 10.01 -18.11 2.59
C VAL A 267 10.19 -19.51 3.19
N LYS A 268 11.21 -19.74 4.02
CA LYS A 268 11.38 -21.04 4.69
C LYS A 268 10.15 -21.39 5.53
N GLY A 269 9.45 -22.45 5.13
CA GLY A 269 8.24 -22.93 5.80
C GLY A 269 6.93 -22.29 5.32
N THR A 270 6.98 -21.36 4.37
CA THR A 270 5.78 -20.84 3.69
C THR A 270 5.89 -21.07 2.19
N LEU A 271 4.79 -21.47 1.53
CA LEU A 271 4.81 -21.55 0.08
C LEU A 271 4.46 -20.19 -0.51
N GLU A 272 5.41 -19.57 -1.20
CA GLU A 272 5.14 -18.43 -2.04
C GLU A 272 4.73 -18.93 -3.44
N VAL A 273 3.42 -18.87 -3.69
CA VAL A 273 2.77 -19.51 -4.85
C VAL A 273 3.27 -18.92 -6.17
N GLU A 274 3.35 -17.60 -6.27
CA GLU A 274 3.73 -16.92 -7.52
C GLU A 274 5.14 -17.31 -7.97
N THR A 275 6.12 -17.34 -7.07
CA THR A 275 7.51 -17.71 -7.35
C THR A 275 7.62 -19.19 -7.71
N ALA A 276 6.86 -20.06 -7.03
CA ALA A 276 6.84 -21.47 -7.36
C ALA A 276 6.28 -21.71 -8.77
N GLU A 277 5.24 -20.97 -9.17
CA GLU A 277 4.70 -21.01 -10.52
C GLU A 277 5.68 -20.49 -11.55
N LEU A 278 6.28 -19.32 -11.32
CA LEU A 278 7.27 -18.73 -12.23
C LEU A 278 8.46 -19.66 -12.47
N LEU A 279 9.01 -20.26 -11.41
CA LEU A 279 10.08 -21.26 -11.53
C LEU A 279 9.59 -22.54 -12.22
N GLY A 280 8.36 -22.98 -11.93
CA GLY A 280 7.73 -24.12 -12.58
C GLY A 280 7.67 -23.94 -14.09
N ASP A 281 7.15 -22.79 -14.52
CA ASP A 281 7.02 -22.41 -15.93
C ASP A 281 8.39 -22.34 -16.62
N ILE A 282 9.40 -21.78 -15.96
CA ILE A 282 10.78 -21.74 -16.50
C ILE A 282 11.34 -23.15 -16.65
N TYR A 283 11.23 -23.99 -15.62
CA TYR A 283 11.72 -25.36 -15.66
C TYR A 283 10.99 -26.22 -16.69
N GLU A 284 9.70 -25.98 -16.90
CA GLU A 284 8.93 -26.62 -17.95
C GLU A 284 9.46 -26.26 -19.34
N ARG A 285 9.67 -24.98 -19.64
CA ARG A 285 10.24 -24.53 -20.93
C ARG A 285 11.62 -25.12 -21.18
N ARG A 286 12.42 -25.30 -20.13
CA ARG A 286 13.75 -25.95 -20.16
C ARG A 286 13.70 -27.48 -20.27
N LYS A 287 12.50 -28.07 -20.24
CA LYS A 287 12.31 -29.53 -20.18
C LYS A 287 12.89 -30.16 -18.91
N GLU A 288 13.08 -29.38 -17.84
CA GLU A 288 13.44 -29.82 -16.49
C GLU A 288 12.21 -30.30 -15.72
N TRP A 289 11.56 -31.27 -16.34
CA TRP A 289 10.27 -31.85 -15.99
C TRP A 289 10.06 -32.21 -14.52
N GLY A 290 11.07 -32.80 -13.89
CA GLY A 290 11.00 -33.20 -12.49
C GLY A 290 10.92 -32.01 -11.54
N LYS A 291 11.70 -30.95 -11.80
CA LYS A 291 11.68 -29.72 -11.00
C LYS A 291 10.36 -28.97 -11.16
N ALA A 292 9.90 -28.81 -12.39
CA ALA A 292 8.61 -28.17 -12.68
C ALA A 292 7.46 -28.88 -11.97
N ALA A 293 7.39 -30.21 -12.08
CA ALA A 293 6.34 -31.01 -11.42
C ALA A 293 6.39 -30.90 -9.90
N ALA A 294 7.58 -30.87 -9.28
CA ALA A 294 7.72 -30.70 -7.84
C ALA A 294 7.16 -29.35 -7.37
N LEU A 295 7.45 -28.27 -8.10
CA LEU A 295 6.96 -26.92 -7.79
C LEU A 295 5.44 -26.83 -7.95
N TYR A 296 4.89 -27.27 -9.07
CA TYR A 296 3.44 -27.23 -9.29
C TYR A 296 2.68 -28.10 -8.28
N LYS A 297 3.25 -29.25 -7.89
CA LYS A 297 2.67 -30.10 -6.82
C LYS A 297 2.67 -29.37 -5.48
N SER A 298 3.72 -28.61 -5.14
CA SER A 298 3.71 -27.80 -3.92
C SER A 298 2.60 -26.75 -3.94
N VAL A 299 2.39 -26.07 -5.08
CA VAL A 299 1.30 -25.09 -5.27
C VAL A 299 -0.06 -25.72 -5.05
N LEU A 300 -0.32 -26.88 -5.65
CA LEU A 300 -1.59 -27.60 -5.46
C LEU A 300 -1.82 -28.08 -4.02
N THR A 301 -0.74 -28.44 -3.33
CA THR A 301 -0.84 -28.89 -1.93
C THR A 301 -1.26 -27.73 -1.03
N TYR A 302 -0.78 -26.52 -1.32
CA TYR A 302 -1.07 -25.33 -0.54
C TYR A 302 -2.43 -24.70 -0.89
N ASP A 303 -2.77 -24.67 -2.19
CA ASP A 303 -4.02 -24.12 -2.69
C ASP A 303 -4.71 -25.13 -3.63
N PRO A 304 -5.47 -26.10 -3.08
CA PRO A 304 -6.18 -27.10 -3.88
C PRO A 304 -7.21 -26.49 -4.83
N SER A 305 -7.70 -25.27 -4.58
CA SER A 305 -8.67 -24.61 -5.46
C SER A 305 -8.08 -24.31 -6.83
N ARG A 306 -6.75 -24.16 -6.94
CA ARG A 306 -6.07 -24.04 -8.24
C ARG A 306 -6.09 -25.34 -9.04
N ALA A 307 -6.25 -26.50 -8.40
CA ALA A 307 -6.51 -27.76 -9.10
C ALA A 307 -7.88 -27.76 -9.79
N ALA A 308 -8.80 -26.84 -9.45
CA ALA A 308 -10.06 -26.71 -10.15
C ALA A 308 -9.95 -25.87 -11.44
N SER A 309 -8.82 -25.20 -11.69
CA SER A 309 -8.57 -24.46 -12.93
C SER A 309 -8.23 -25.43 -14.07
N PRO A 310 -9.09 -25.57 -15.11
CA PRO A 310 -8.85 -26.51 -16.20
C PRO A 310 -7.52 -26.25 -16.92
N GLN A 311 -7.10 -24.99 -17.05
CA GLN A 311 -5.83 -24.60 -17.67
C GLN A 311 -4.60 -25.01 -16.85
N TYR A 312 -4.73 -25.05 -15.52
CA TYR A 312 -3.65 -25.47 -14.62
C TYR A 312 -3.54 -26.99 -14.60
N VAL A 313 -4.69 -27.67 -14.58
CA VAL A 313 -4.77 -29.14 -14.71
C VAL A 313 -4.31 -29.61 -16.09
N GLU A 314 -4.66 -28.93 -17.19
CA GLU A 314 -4.19 -29.24 -18.53
C GLU A 314 -2.67 -29.08 -18.64
N ARG A 315 -2.08 -27.99 -18.15
CA ARG A 315 -0.61 -27.82 -18.12
C ARG A 315 0.10 -28.96 -17.39
N LEU A 316 -0.42 -29.35 -16.23
CA LEU A 316 0.08 -30.50 -15.47
C LEU A 316 -0.12 -31.81 -16.23
N LEU A 317 -1.34 -32.07 -16.72
CA LEU A 317 -1.72 -33.33 -17.34
C LEU A 317 -1.10 -33.54 -18.72
N ASP A 318 -0.93 -32.50 -19.55
CA ASP A 318 -0.28 -32.62 -20.85
C ASP A 318 1.22 -32.86 -20.68
N GLY A 319 1.85 -32.19 -19.70
CA GLY A 319 3.21 -32.47 -19.28
C GLY A 319 3.38 -33.90 -18.75
N PHE A 320 2.43 -34.41 -17.97
CA PHE A 320 2.44 -35.79 -17.46
C PHE A 320 2.12 -36.83 -18.55
N ARG A 321 1.15 -36.58 -19.44
CA ARG A 321 0.74 -37.47 -20.55
C ARG A 321 1.86 -37.62 -21.58
N ALA A 322 2.50 -36.53 -21.98
CA ALA A 322 3.64 -36.57 -22.90
C ALA A 322 4.86 -37.30 -22.32
N ARG A 323 5.02 -37.31 -20.98
CA ARG A 323 6.07 -38.08 -20.28
C ARG A 323 5.70 -39.55 -20.12
N LEU A 324 4.46 -39.86 -19.75
CA LEU A 324 3.94 -41.23 -19.70
C LEU A 324 4.08 -41.95 -21.04
N GLN A 325 3.90 -41.24 -22.16
CA GLN A 325 4.08 -41.78 -23.51
C GLN A 325 5.54 -41.95 -23.94
N ARG A 326 6.50 -41.31 -23.26
CA ARG A 326 7.94 -41.39 -23.55
C ARG A 326 8.71 -42.29 -22.60
N LEU A 327 8.08 -42.72 -21.51
CA LEU A 327 8.63 -43.80 -20.70
C LEU A 327 8.61 -45.07 -21.58
N PRO A 328 9.74 -45.77 -21.76
CA PRO A 328 9.72 -47.05 -22.44
C PRO A 328 8.69 -47.93 -21.74
N ASP A 329 7.80 -48.55 -22.52
CA ASP A 329 6.81 -49.50 -22.01
C ASP A 329 7.55 -50.51 -21.15
N ASN A 330 7.39 -50.43 -19.83
CA ASN A 330 7.94 -51.40 -18.90
C ASN A 330 7.10 -52.69 -18.93
N LYS A 331 6.58 -53.05 -20.12
CA LYS A 331 5.84 -54.25 -20.41
C LYS A 331 6.79 -55.26 -21.03
N LYS A 332 7.17 -56.20 -20.16
CA LYS A 332 7.62 -57.57 -20.45
C LYS A 332 9.04 -57.70 -21.03
N THR A 333 10.00 -57.76 -20.12
CA THR A 333 10.97 -58.86 -20.17
C THR A 333 10.31 -60.06 -19.49
N ASP A 334 9.68 -60.93 -20.29
CA ASP A 334 9.48 -62.34 -19.94
C ASP A 334 10.82 -63.08 -20.15
#